data_AF-A0A158PA54-F1
#
_entry.id   AF-A0A158PA54-F1
#
_cell.length_a   1.000
_cell.length_b   1.000
_cell.length_c   1.000
_cell.angle_alpha   90.00
_cell.angle_beta   90.00
_cell.angle_gamma   90.00
#
_symmetry.space_group_name_H-M   'P 1'
#
loop_
_entity.id
_entity.type
_entity.pdbx_description
1 polymer ?
#
loop_
_entity_poly.entity_id
_entity_poly.type
_entity_poly.pdbx_seq_one_letter_code
_entity_poly.pdbx_strand_id
1 'polypeptide(L)'
;MYYRQRLNQFPRSTELTRKDKLYDNIRRSSSMFGNVFNFVSVSMEHSVGKCPFIVKPVSSSRGQGIFFASKVVFLHFDFSLSSPIFVSFSLFNPLLINGYKFDLRIYVAVTSFYPLVVYVYSEGLTRVASEKYCSDVDSRNAFVHLTNYSINKNNSNFVRWDSLFVKRIILHCSKRTYFRNDKDIVVKSLLSVQARITSACRTTIPYIGTNYELFGFDILVDAQLKPWLLEVNLSPSLSCDAPLDSLVKTRLICDLFNLACVPLVNRKLAGIDSLHTFNENENGMSF
;
A
#
# COMPACT_ATOMS: atom_id res chain seq x y z
N MET A 1 -6.76 -18.14 -22.27
CA MET A 1 -6.04 -16.85 -22.32
C MET A 1 -5.12 -16.84 -23.53
N TYR A 2 -5.08 -15.76 -24.30
CA TYR A 2 -4.21 -15.63 -25.49
C TYR A 2 -2.90 -14.92 -25.14
N TYR A 3 -1.80 -15.22 -25.84
CA TYR A 3 -0.47 -14.62 -25.58
C TYR A 3 -0.43 -13.08 -25.68
N ARG A 4 -1.39 -12.47 -26.39
CA ARG A 4 -1.52 -11.01 -26.53
C ARG A 4 -2.28 -10.35 -25.38
N GLN A 5 -3.00 -11.12 -24.56
CA GLN A 5 -3.73 -10.56 -23.42
C GLN A 5 -2.76 -10.13 -22.32
N ARG A 6 -3.16 -9.11 -21.58
CA ARG A 6 -2.44 -8.60 -20.41
C ARG A 6 -3.39 -8.57 -19.22
N LEU A 7 -3.03 -9.24 -18.12
CA LEU A 7 -3.78 -9.28 -16.86
C LEU A 7 -3.03 -8.46 -15.82
N ASN A 8 -3.74 -7.61 -15.10
CA ASN A 8 -3.17 -6.71 -14.10
C ASN A 8 -3.05 -7.34 -12.69
N GLN A 9 -2.95 -8.67 -12.60
CA GLN A 9 -2.80 -9.41 -11.34
C GLN A 9 -1.98 -10.68 -11.52
N PHE A 10 -1.17 -11.05 -10.53
CA PHE A 10 -0.55 -12.36 -10.45
C PHE A 10 -1.36 -13.35 -9.59
N PRO A 11 -1.37 -14.65 -9.92
CA PRO A 11 -1.88 -15.69 -9.06
C PRO A 11 -1.23 -15.65 -7.66
N ARG A 12 -2.03 -15.74 -6.61
CA ARG A 12 -1.58 -15.69 -5.21
C ARG A 12 -0.83 -14.41 -4.82
N SER A 13 -1.05 -13.28 -5.51
CA SER A 13 -0.53 -11.98 -5.05
C SER A 13 -1.06 -11.58 -3.67
N THR A 14 -2.15 -12.20 -3.22
CA THR A 14 -2.67 -12.12 -1.84
C THR A 14 -1.69 -12.59 -0.76
N GLU A 15 -0.66 -13.38 -1.10
CA GLU A 15 0.45 -13.71 -0.19
C GLU A 15 1.23 -12.47 0.27
N LEU A 16 1.23 -11.43 -0.57
CA LEU A 16 1.88 -10.14 -0.29
C LEU A 16 0.90 -9.11 0.28
N THR A 17 -0.37 -9.16 -0.13
CA THR A 17 -1.31 -8.05 0.14
C THR A 17 -2.26 -8.30 1.30
N ARG A 18 -2.53 -9.56 1.66
CA ARG A 18 -3.23 -9.86 2.91
C ARG A 18 -2.28 -9.70 4.09
N LYS A 19 -2.74 -9.02 5.14
CA LYS A 19 -1.90 -8.69 6.31
C LYS A 19 -1.33 -9.97 6.95
N ASP A 20 -2.18 -10.90 7.39
CA ASP A 20 -1.74 -12.18 7.97
C ASP A 20 -0.64 -12.87 7.14
N LYS A 21 -0.87 -13.04 5.83
CA LYS A 21 0.09 -13.68 4.92
C LYS A 21 1.38 -12.89 4.74
N LEU A 22 1.29 -11.58 4.55
CA LEU A 22 2.46 -10.69 4.42
C LEU A 22 3.40 -10.85 5.62
N TYR A 23 2.84 -10.74 6.83
CA TYR A 23 3.61 -10.81 8.06
C TYR A 23 4.16 -12.22 8.32
N ASP A 24 3.41 -13.29 8.04
CA ASP A 24 3.91 -14.67 8.07
C ASP A 24 5.08 -14.87 7.09
N ASN A 25 4.96 -14.28 5.90
CA ASN A 25 5.97 -14.36 4.85
C ASN A 25 7.28 -13.68 5.26
N ILE A 26 7.17 -12.50 5.86
CA ILE A 26 8.32 -11.76 6.37
C ILE A 26 8.92 -12.43 7.60
N ARG A 27 8.10 -12.96 8.53
CA ARG A 27 8.57 -13.68 9.73
C ARG A 27 9.38 -14.91 9.38
N ARG A 28 8.92 -15.72 8.43
CA ARG A 28 9.67 -16.88 7.95
C ARG A 28 10.99 -16.47 7.30
N SER A 29 10.98 -15.42 6.50
CA SER A 29 12.20 -14.90 5.88
C SER A 29 13.17 -14.38 6.95
N SER A 30 12.66 -13.74 8.01
CA SER A 30 13.45 -13.33 9.18
C SER A 30 14.05 -14.52 9.93
N SER A 31 13.33 -15.65 10.07
CA SER A 31 13.91 -16.85 10.68
C SER A 31 15.05 -17.48 9.86
N MET A 32 15.04 -17.27 8.53
CA MET A 32 16.07 -17.83 7.63
C MET A 32 17.25 -16.87 7.43
N PHE A 33 17.00 -15.57 7.35
CA PHE A 33 17.98 -14.56 6.94
C PHE A 33 18.28 -13.53 8.05
N GLY A 34 17.67 -13.69 9.23
CA GLY A 34 17.89 -12.87 10.41
C GLY A 34 17.36 -11.45 10.30
N ASN A 35 18.06 -10.53 10.96
CA ASN A 35 17.64 -9.15 11.19
C ASN A 35 17.46 -8.30 9.92
N VAL A 36 17.88 -8.79 8.75
CA VAL A 36 17.66 -8.10 7.48
C VAL A 36 16.18 -7.94 7.12
N PHE A 37 15.29 -8.74 7.73
CA PHE A 37 13.82 -8.65 7.60
C PHE A 37 13.14 -7.90 8.76
N ASN A 38 13.89 -7.17 9.59
CA ASN A 38 13.35 -6.39 10.72
C ASN A 38 12.80 -5.02 10.26
N PHE A 39 11.79 -5.03 9.40
CA PHE A 39 11.14 -3.83 8.86
C PHE A 39 9.61 -3.85 8.97
N VAL A 40 9.07 -4.76 9.79
CA VAL A 40 7.64 -4.87 10.11
C VAL A 40 7.43 -4.88 11.62
N SER A 41 6.35 -4.23 12.10
CA SER A 41 6.05 -4.09 13.54
C SER A 41 5.09 -5.16 14.04
N VAL A 42 5.54 -6.41 14.21
CA VAL A 42 4.70 -7.51 14.71
C VAL A 42 4.71 -7.59 16.22
N SER A 43 3.53 -7.71 16.84
CA SER A 43 3.43 -8.16 18.23
C SER A 43 3.51 -9.68 18.28
N MET A 44 4.53 -10.23 18.96
CA MET A 44 4.41 -11.58 19.46
C MET A 44 3.34 -11.59 20.57
N GLU A 45 2.50 -12.62 20.61
CA GLU A 45 1.41 -12.79 21.60
C GLU A 45 1.88 -12.63 23.06
N HIS A 46 3.18 -12.78 23.31
CA HIS A 46 3.79 -12.70 24.64
C HIS A 46 4.23 -11.28 25.06
N SER A 47 4.16 -10.28 24.18
CA SER A 47 4.66 -8.92 24.42
C SER A 47 3.57 -7.88 24.69
N VAL A 48 2.30 -8.31 24.79
CA VAL A 48 1.08 -7.48 24.91
C VAL A 48 1.03 -6.70 26.26
N GLY A 49 2.09 -6.72 27.07
CA GLY A 49 2.12 -6.22 28.45
C GLY A 49 2.28 -4.72 28.66
N LYS A 50 2.95 -3.98 27.75
CA LYS A 50 3.45 -2.62 28.07
C LYS A 50 3.21 -1.55 27.00
N CYS A 51 2.79 -1.92 25.79
CA CYS A 51 2.68 -0.99 24.68
C CYS A 51 1.30 -1.13 24.04
N PRO A 52 0.56 -0.04 23.82
CA PRO A 52 -0.67 -0.11 23.07
C PRO A 52 -0.45 -0.55 21.63
N PHE A 53 -1.43 -1.27 21.12
CA PHE A 53 -1.38 -1.95 19.84
C PHE A 53 -2.54 -1.49 18.95
N ILE A 54 -2.32 -1.63 17.66
CA ILE A 54 -3.29 -1.33 16.62
C ILE A 54 -3.88 -2.66 16.17
N VAL A 55 -5.18 -2.78 16.34
CA VAL A 55 -5.96 -3.89 15.85
C VAL A 55 -6.47 -3.56 14.46
N LYS A 56 -6.21 -4.42 13.48
CA LYS A 56 -6.58 -4.23 12.07
C LYS A 56 -7.29 -5.46 11.54
N PRO A 57 -8.42 -5.35 10.83
CA PRO A 57 -8.99 -6.52 10.17
C PRO A 57 -8.08 -6.99 9.03
N VAL A 58 -7.94 -8.32 8.88
CA VAL A 58 -7.00 -8.94 7.93
C VAL A 58 -7.31 -8.57 6.48
N SER A 59 -8.58 -8.58 6.10
CA SER A 59 -9.08 -8.32 4.74
C SER A 59 -9.65 -6.92 4.51
N SER A 60 -9.60 -6.03 5.52
CA SER A 60 -10.11 -4.66 5.39
C SER A 60 -9.07 -3.69 4.80
N SER A 61 -9.55 -2.59 4.22
CA SER A 61 -8.75 -1.50 3.66
C SER A 61 -9.29 -0.14 4.11
N ARG A 62 -8.66 0.97 3.71
CA ARG A 62 -9.15 2.36 3.95
C ARG A 62 -9.28 2.73 5.45
N GLY A 63 -8.57 2.03 6.32
CA GLY A 63 -8.63 2.26 7.77
C GLY A 63 -9.92 1.78 8.46
N GLN A 64 -10.80 1.06 7.75
CA GLN A 64 -12.06 0.57 8.32
C GLN A 64 -11.81 -0.53 9.35
N GLY A 65 -12.42 -0.39 10.53
CA GLY A 65 -12.32 -1.34 11.63
C GLY A 65 -10.97 -1.31 12.37
N ILE A 66 -10.13 -0.28 12.12
CA ILE A 66 -8.90 -0.10 12.89
C ILE A 66 -9.24 0.57 14.22
N PHE A 67 -8.77 -0.02 15.31
CA PHE A 67 -8.87 0.58 16.64
C PHE A 67 -7.58 0.39 17.44
N PHE A 68 -7.33 1.34 18.34
CA PHE A 68 -6.26 1.25 19.32
C PHE A 68 -6.78 0.48 20.53
N ALA A 69 -5.99 -0.47 21.01
CA ALA A 69 -6.33 -1.20 22.22
C ALA A 69 -5.12 -1.34 23.14
N SER A 70 -5.42 -1.33 24.44
CA SER A 70 -4.51 -1.74 25.51
C SER A 70 -4.80 -3.21 25.86
N LYS A 71 -3.87 -3.88 26.57
CA LYS A 71 -3.99 -5.30 26.93
C LYS A 71 -5.35 -5.67 27.49
N VAL A 72 -5.89 -4.81 28.34
CA VAL A 72 -7.18 -4.98 29.02
C VAL A 72 -8.34 -4.96 28.03
N VAL A 73 -8.35 -4.02 27.09
CA VAL A 73 -9.41 -3.90 26.07
C VAL A 73 -9.41 -5.08 25.10
N PHE A 74 -8.23 -5.63 24.77
CA PHE A 74 -8.12 -6.78 23.87
C PHE A 74 -8.56 -8.10 24.50
N LEU A 75 -8.28 -8.32 25.79
CA LEU A 75 -8.72 -9.53 26.49
C LEU A 75 -10.24 -9.60 26.66
N HIS A 76 -10.94 -8.45 26.62
CA HIS A 76 -12.39 -8.38 26.66
C HIS A 76 -13.05 -8.26 25.27
N PHE A 77 -12.26 -8.33 24.19
CA PHE A 77 -12.81 -8.26 22.83
C PHE A 77 -13.33 -9.64 22.40
N ASP A 78 -14.59 -9.71 22.00
CA ASP A 78 -15.20 -10.97 21.55
C ASP A 78 -14.73 -11.32 20.13
N PHE A 79 -13.74 -12.21 20.05
CA PHE A 79 -13.19 -12.71 18.78
C PHE A 79 -14.15 -13.66 18.06
N SER A 80 -15.17 -14.21 18.73
CA SER A 80 -16.07 -15.20 18.13
C SER A 80 -17.03 -14.60 17.09
N LEU A 81 -17.25 -13.29 17.15
CA LEU A 81 -18.17 -12.56 16.26
C LEU A 81 -17.47 -11.75 15.15
N SER A 82 -16.13 -11.79 15.09
CA SER A 82 -15.35 -10.87 14.26
C SER A 82 -14.58 -11.57 13.13
N SER A 83 -14.49 -10.94 11.96
CA SER A 83 -13.57 -11.34 10.88
C SER A 83 -12.13 -11.44 11.40
N PRO A 84 -11.25 -12.28 10.80
CA PRO A 84 -9.89 -12.48 11.30
C PRO A 84 -9.15 -11.16 11.51
N ILE A 85 -8.53 -11.04 12.69
CA ILE A 85 -7.94 -9.81 13.21
C ILE A 85 -6.42 -9.93 13.22
N PHE A 86 -5.73 -8.84 12.88
CA PHE A 86 -4.28 -8.71 12.92
C PHE A 86 -3.85 -7.65 13.94
N VAL A 87 -2.88 -7.98 14.79
CA VAL A 87 -2.38 -7.09 15.85
C VAL A 87 -0.96 -6.64 15.55
N SER A 88 -0.75 -5.33 15.48
CA SER A 88 0.55 -4.68 15.24
C SER A 88 0.86 -3.76 16.41
N PHE A 89 2.15 -3.56 16.71
CA PHE A 89 2.53 -2.45 17.58
C PHE A 89 2.21 -1.11 16.93
N SER A 90 1.75 -0.15 17.74
CA SER A 90 1.73 1.25 17.32
C SER A 90 3.16 1.80 17.33
N LEU A 91 3.56 2.51 16.30
CA LEU A 91 4.85 3.21 16.27
C LEU A 91 4.70 4.52 17.05
N PHE A 92 5.36 4.61 18.22
CA PHE A 92 5.25 5.74 19.18
C PHE A 92 6.08 6.97 18.82
N ASN A 93 7.13 6.79 18.03
CA ASN A 93 8.02 7.87 17.62
C ASN A 93 8.10 7.95 16.09
N PRO A 94 6.99 8.23 15.39
CA PRO A 94 7.03 8.46 13.95
C PRO A 94 7.86 9.72 13.66
N LEU A 95 8.48 9.76 12.49
CA LEU A 95 8.97 11.02 11.93
C LEU A 95 7.76 11.94 11.71
N LEU A 96 7.89 13.21 12.11
CA LEU A 96 6.82 14.19 12.00
C LEU A 96 7.18 15.29 11.01
N ILE A 97 6.16 15.84 10.35
CA ILE A 97 6.27 17.02 9.49
C ILE A 97 5.48 18.13 10.17
N ASN A 98 6.15 19.18 10.65
CA ASN A 98 5.48 20.27 11.36
C ASN A 98 4.58 19.80 12.52
N GLY A 99 4.97 18.69 13.17
CA GLY A 99 4.20 18.07 14.25
C GLY A 99 3.10 17.10 13.82
N TYR A 100 2.91 16.83 12.52
CA TYR A 100 1.91 15.90 12.00
C TYR A 100 2.53 14.56 11.64
N LYS A 101 1.80 13.48 11.96
CA LYS A 101 2.14 12.11 11.53
C LYS A 101 1.84 11.96 10.05
N PHE A 102 2.66 11.20 9.34
CA PHE A 102 2.44 10.90 7.93
C PHE A 102 2.91 9.51 7.57
N ASP A 103 2.39 8.97 6.47
CA ASP A 103 2.93 7.79 5.81
C ASP A 103 3.20 8.08 4.33
N LEU A 104 4.01 7.21 3.72
CA LEU A 104 4.41 7.27 2.32
C LEU A 104 3.73 6.14 1.55
N ARG A 105 2.97 6.52 0.52
CA ARG A 105 2.49 5.62 -0.53
C ARG A 105 3.52 5.56 -1.64
N ILE A 106 4.15 4.40 -1.81
CA ILE A 106 5.06 4.11 -2.92
C ILE A 106 4.36 3.18 -3.90
N TYR A 107 4.40 3.52 -5.19
CA TYR A 107 3.87 2.68 -6.25
C TYR A 107 4.94 1.74 -6.80
N VAL A 108 4.63 0.45 -6.85
CA VAL A 108 5.56 -0.60 -7.30
C VAL A 108 4.87 -1.44 -8.36
N ALA A 109 5.44 -1.48 -9.56
CA ALA A 109 4.98 -2.35 -10.63
C ALA A 109 5.85 -3.61 -10.70
N VAL A 110 5.23 -4.78 -10.79
CA VAL A 110 5.90 -6.04 -11.05
C VAL A 110 5.42 -6.55 -12.40
N THR A 111 6.35 -6.87 -13.30
CA THR A 111 6.04 -7.39 -14.65
C THR A 111 6.38 -8.88 -14.79
N SER A 112 7.16 -9.42 -13.86
CA SER A 112 7.42 -10.84 -13.78
C SER A 112 7.89 -11.21 -12.38
N PHE A 113 7.53 -12.42 -11.91
CA PHE A 113 8.10 -13.04 -10.71
C PHE A 113 9.16 -14.09 -11.04
N TYR A 114 9.31 -14.46 -12.32
CA TYR A 114 10.30 -15.42 -12.79
C TYR A 114 10.74 -15.10 -14.23
N PRO A 115 11.87 -14.39 -14.42
CA PRO A 115 12.69 -13.75 -13.39
C PRO A 115 11.93 -12.62 -12.66
N LEU A 116 12.31 -12.28 -11.43
CA LEU A 116 11.69 -11.17 -10.71
C LEU A 116 12.08 -9.83 -11.34
N VAL A 117 11.10 -9.09 -11.87
CA VAL A 117 11.30 -7.78 -12.51
C VAL A 117 10.38 -6.75 -11.85
N VAL A 118 11.00 -5.79 -11.16
CA VAL A 118 10.34 -4.83 -10.26
C VAL A 118 10.71 -3.41 -10.66
N TYR A 119 9.71 -2.55 -10.74
CA TYR A 119 9.85 -1.12 -10.99
C TYR A 119 9.25 -0.36 -9.81
N VAL A 120 10.06 0.52 -9.20
CA VAL A 120 9.58 1.45 -8.17
C VAL A 120 9.36 2.79 -8.84
N TYR A 121 8.14 3.31 -8.76
CA TYR A 121 7.81 4.58 -9.39
C TYR A 121 8.51 5.73 -8.67
N SER A 122 9.00 6.71 -9.44
CA SER A 122 9.83 7.80 -8.90
C SER A 122 9.03 8.82 -8.08
N GLU A 123 7.71 8.83 -8.25
CA GLU A 123 6.77 9.66 -7.50
C GLU A 123 5.89 8.80 -6.60
N GLY A 124 5.31 9.42 -5.57
CA GLY A 124 4.42 8.77 -4.62
C GLY A 124 3.48 9.79 -3.98
N LEU A 125 2.73 9.35 -2.97
CA LEU A 125 1.87 10.25 -2.20
C LEU A 125 2.29 10.26 -0.73
N THR A 126 2.42 11.45 -0.15
CA THR A 126 2.51 11.60 1.31
C THR A 126 1.10 11.76 1.85
N ARG A 127 0.70 10.91 2.79
CA ARG A 127 -0.58 11.01 3.47
C ARG A 127 -0.35 11.50 4.88
N VAL A 128 -0.82 12.71 5.17
CA VAL A 128 -0.60 13.39 6.46
C VAL A 128 -1.89 13.30 7.28
N ALA A 129 -1.73 13.05 8.58
CA ALA A 129 -2.79 13.14 9.56
C ALA A 129 -3.32 14.60 9.62
N SER A 130 -4.61 14.79 9.86
CA SER A 130 -5.19 16.15 9.92
C SER A 130 -5.00 16.84 11.27
N GLU A 131 -4.60 16.10 12.31
CA GLU A 131 -4.30 16.64 13.64
C GLU A 131 -2.84 16.42 14.03
N LYS A 132 -2.31 17.28 14.91
CA LYS A 132 -0.95 17.15 15.42
C LYS A 132 -0.78 15.85 16.19
N TYR A 133 0.37 15.21 16.01
CA TYR A 133 0.70 13.96 16.68
C TYR A 133 0.77 14.15 18.19
N CYS A 134 0.10 13.25 18.92
CA CYS A 134 0.19 13.12 20.35
C CYS A 134 0.49 11.65 20.68
N SER A 135 1.44 11.40 21.58
CA SER A 135 1.81 10.05 22.01
C SER A 135 0.77 9.39 22.91
N ASP A 136 -0.20 10.15 23.43
CA ASP A 136 -1.23 9.65 24.33
C ASP A 136 -2.22 8.75 23.58
N VAL A 137 -2.14 7.45 23.86
CA VAL A 137 -2.92 6.43 23.15
C VAL A 137 -4.39 6.42 23.58
N ASP A 138 -4.71 7.03 24.72
CA ASP A 138 -6.10 7.28 25.12
C ASP A 138 -6.79 8.33 24.25
N SER A 139 -6.05 9.06 23.41
CA SER A 139 -6.67 9.83 22.34
C SER A 139 -7.25 8.85 21.31
N ARG A 140 -8.52 8.47 21.47
CA ARG A 140 -9.34 7.77 20.47
C ARG A 140 -9.49 8.56 19.16
N ASN A 141 -8.78 9.68 19.02
CA ASN A 141 -8.79 10.53 17.85
C ASN A 141 -8.01 9.87 16.70
N ALA A 142 -8.76 9.21 15.81
CA ALA A 142 -8.24 8.62 14.59
C ALA A 142 -7.47 9.62 13.71
N PHE A 143 -7.81 10.91 13.76
CA PHE A 143 -7.18 11.96 12.96
C PHE A 143 -5.75 12.32 13.38
N VAL A 144 -5.30 11.85 14.55
CA VAL A 144 -3.92 11.99 15.04
C VAL A 144 -3.06 10.81 14.58
N HIS A 145 -3.64 9.61 14.63
CA HIS A 145 -2.88 8.37 14.54
C HIS A 145 -3.02 7.61 13.22
N LEU A 146 -4.11 7.85 12.48
CA LEU A 146 -4.38 7.25 11.18
C LEU A 146 -4.22 8.28 10.09
N THR A 147 -3.41 7.96 9.09
CA THR A 147 -3.05 8.83 7.97
C THR A 147 -3.87 8.52 6.72
N ASN A 148 -4.78 7.54 6.78
CA ASN A 148 -5.61 7.17 5.63
C ASN A 148 -6.43 8.37 5.14
N TYR A 149 -6.36 8.64 3.83
CA TYR A 149 -7.12 9.71 3.20
C TYR A 149 -8.64 9.58 3.43
N SER A 150 -9.18 8.37 3.39
CA SER A 150 -10.60 8.08 3.66
C SER A 150 -11.08 8.55 5.03
N ILE A 151 -10.17 8.60 6.01
CA ILE A 151 -10.47 9.08 7.36
C ILE A 151 -10.31 10.61 7.37
N ASN A 152 -9.14 11.11 6.97
CA ASN A 152 -8.79 12.50 7.16
C ASN A 152 -9.52 13.47 6.22
N LYS A 153 -9.97 13.04 5.03
CA LYS A 153 -10.57 13.93 4.01
C LYS A 153 -11.78 14.74 4.48
N ASN A 154 -12.49 14.26 5.50
CA ASN A 154 -13.70 14.89 6.04
C ASN A 154 -13.41 15.73 7.29
N ASN A 155 -12.17 15.79 7.79
CA ASN A 155 -11.80 16.67 8.89
C ASN A 155 -11.59 18.09 8.36
N SER A 156 -12.11 19.09 9.09
CA SER A 156 -11.94 20.52 8.78
C SER A 156 -10.48 20.97 8.69
N ASN A 157 -9.58 20.30 9.42
CA ASN A 157 -8.14 20.60 9.45
C ASN A 157 -7.34 19.86 8.37
N PHE A 158 -8.01 19.15 7.45
CA PHE A 158 -7.33 18.38 6.42
C PHE A 158 -6.65 19.29 5.38
N VAL A 159 -5.32 19.22 5.35
CA VAL A 159 -4.49 19.88 4.35
C VAL A 159 -3.88 18.83 3.43
N ARG A 160 -4.00 19.04 2.12
CA ARG A 160 -3.28 18.22 1.13
C ARG A 160 -1.85 18.75 0.97
N TRP A 161 -0.89 17.86 1.17
CA TRP A 161 0.53 18.16 1.03
C TRP A 161 1.05 17.73 -0.34
N ASP A 162 2.04 18.46 -0.85
CA ASP A 162 2.63 18.25 -2.18
C ASP A 162 3.38 16.91 -2.30
N SER A 163 3.30 16.25 -3.46
CA SER A 163 3.90 14.93 -3.74
C SER A 163 5.44 14.99 -3.78
N LEU A 164 6.01 16.17 -4.07
CA LEU A 164 7.45 16.42 -4.03
C LEU A 164 8.07 16.11 -2.67
N PHE A 165 7.24 16.04 -1.62
CA PHE A 165 7.63 15.71 -0.27
C PHE A 165 8.13 14.26 -0.12
N VAL A 166 7.53 13.30 -0.83
CA VAL A 166 7.97 11.88 -0.79
C VAL A 166 9.41 11.75 -1.26
N LYS A 167 9.73 12.33 -2.42
CA LYS A 167 11.08 12.28 -3.00
C LYS A 167 12.11 12.94 -2.10
N ARG A 168 11.76 14.07 -1.48
CA ARG A 168 12.63 14.78 -0.52
C ARG A 168 12.89 13.95 0.73
N ILE A 169 11.87 13.31 1.31
CA ILE A 169 12.04 12.44 2.47
C ILE A 169 12.86 11.21 2.12
N ILE A 170 12.56 10.53 1.00
CA ILE A 170 13.33 9.36 0.58
C ILE A 170 14.80 9.73 0.42
N LEU A 171 15.10 10.82 -0.30
CA LEU A 171 16.48 11.33 -0.45
C LEU A 171 17.13 11.68 0.89
N HIS A 172 16.35 12.22 1.84
CA HIS A 172 16.84 12.58 3.16
C HIS A 172 17.18 11.33 4.00
N CYS A 173 16.30 10.33 4.00
CA CYS A 173 16.51 9.05 4.68
C CYS A 173 17.71 8.29 4.09
N SER A 174 17.81 8.22 2.77
CA SER A 174 18.92 7.54 2.08
C SER A 174 20.30 8.16 2.35
N LYS A 175 20.36 9.46 2.66
CA LYS A 175 21.63 10.14 2.99
C LYS A 175 22.07 9.94 4.44
N ARG A 176 21.16 9.65 5.36
CA ARG A 176 21.42 9.66 6.81
C ARG A 176 21.42 8.29 7.47
N THR A 177 20.92 7.26 6.79
CA THR A 177 20.88 5.90 7.33
C THR A 177 21.94 5.00 6.70
N TYR A 178 22.49 4.07 7.49
CA TYR A 178 23.28 2.93 6.99
C TYR A 178 22.44 1.95 6.14
N PHE A 179 21.15 2.24 5.92
CA PHE A 179 20.28 1.52 5.00
C PHE A 179 20.67 1.86 3.56
N ARG A 180 21.49 0.99 3.00
CA ARG A 180 22.13 1.19 1.68
C ARG A 180 21.18 1.20 0.48
N ASN A 181 19.86 1.07 0.63
CA ASN A 181 18.88 1.33 -0.43
C ASN A 181 17.46 1.47 0.14
N ASP A 182 16.77 2.55 -0.21
CA ASP A 182 15.33 2.80 -0.06
C ASP A 182 14.43 1.70 -0.65
N LYS A 183 14.91 1.02 -1.70
CA LYS A 183 14.24 -0.10 -2.37
C LYS A 183 14.34 -1.42 -1.61
N ASP A 184 15.12 -1.48 -0.54
CA ASP A 184 15.44 -2.72 0.18
C ASP A 184 14.19 -3.37 0.81
N ILE A 185 13.29 -2.58 1.40
CA ILE A 185 12.01 -3.09 1.94
C ILE A 185 11.12 -3.66 0.83
N VAL A 186 11.03 -2.97 -0.30
CA VAL A 186 10.20 -3.40 -1.44
C VAL A 186 10.72 -4.74 -1.98
N VAL A 187 12.01 -4.80 -2.26
CA VAL A 187 12.66 -6.00 -2.81
C VAL A 187 12.55 -7.16 -1.82
N LYS A 188 12.87 -6.97 -0.55
CA LYS A 188 12.77 -8.03 0.47
C LYS A 188 11.33 -8.53 0.65
N SER A 189 10.36 -7.63 0.64
CA SER A 189 8.94 -8.01 0.69
C SER A 189 8.57 -8.91 -0.50
N LEU A 190 8.99 -8.56 -1.72
CA LEU A 190 8.74 -9.37 -2.91
C LEU A 190 9.49 -10.70 -2.90
N LEU A 191 10.75 -10.72 -2.45
CA LEU A 191 11.53 -11.95 -2.28
C LEU A 191 10.88 -12.92 -1.30
N SER A 192 10.22 -12.42 -0.24
CA SER A 192 9.54 -13.25 0.76
C SER A 192 8.38 -14.07 0.20
N VAL A 193 7.83 -13.66 -0.95
CA VAL A 193 6.69 -14.30 -1.64
C VAL A 193 7.04 -14.88 -3.01
N GLN A 194 8.22 -14.54 -3.57
CA GLN A 194 8.60 -14.86 -4.94
C GLN A 194 8.42 -16.34 -5.28
N ALA A 195 8.90 -17.25 -4.41
CA ALA A 195 8.82 -18.70 -4.65
C ALA A 195 7.36 -19.19 -4.74
N ARG A 196 6.48 -18.70 -3.85
CA ARG A 196 5.05 -19.08 -3.83
C ARG A 196 4.33 -18.59 -5.08
N ILE A 197 4.54 -17.32 -5.44
CA ILE A 197 3.89 -16.71 -6.60
C ILE A 197 4.43 -17.36 -7.88
N THR A 198 5.74 -17.57 -8.00
CA THR A 198 6.35 -18.26 -9.14
C THR A 198 5.78 -19.67 -9.32
N SER A 199 5.66 -20.43 -8.24
CA SER A 199 5.08 -21.78 -8.28
C SER A 199 3.63 -21.75 -8.79
N ALA A 200 2.82 -20.78 -8.34
CA ALA A 200 1.45 -20.64 -8.82
C ALA A 200 1.37 -20.15 -10.26
N CYS A 201 2.27 -19.24 -10.67
CA CYS A 201 2.36 -18.78 -12.05
C CYS A 201 2.64 -19.95 -13.00
N ARG A 202 3.57 -20.84 -12.64
CA ARG A 202 3.93 -22.01 -13.47
C ARG A 202 2.78 -23.00 -13.67
N THR A 203 1.83 -23.09 -12.74
CA THR A 203 0.71 -24.02 -12.84
C THR A 203 -0.56 -23.40 -13.42
N THR A 204 -0.73 -22.08 -13.29
CA THR A 204 -2.00 -21.40 -13.65
C THR A 204 -1.89 -20.47 -14.85
N ILE A 205 -0.70 -19.99 -15.19
CA ILE A 205 -0.50 -19.06 -16.30
C ILE A 205 0.00 -19.84 -17.52
N PRO A 206 -0.75 -19.84 -18.64
CA PRO A 206 -0.37 -20.58 -19.83
C PRO A 206 0.79 -19.93 -20.60
N TYR A 207 0.96 -18.60 -20.50
CA TYR A 207 1.99 -17.85 -21.23
C TYR A 207 2.74 -16.88 -20.31
N ILE A 208 4.06 -16.95 -20.28
CA ILE A 208 4.89 -16.05 -19.47
C ILE A 208 4.76 -14.61 -19.99
N GLY A 209 4.82 -13.62 -19.09
CA GLY A 209 4.80 -12.20 -19.45
C GLY A 209 3.41 -11.66 -19.81
N THR A 210 2.35 -12.42 -19.57
CA THR A 210 0.97 -11.91 -19.73
C THR A 210 0.46 -11.19 -18.48
N ASN A 211 1.10 -11.34 -17.34
CA ASN A 211 0.64 -10.77 -16.07
C ASN A 211 1.59 -9.67 -15.64
N TYR A 212 1.01 -8.60 -15.12
CA TYR A 212 1.70 -7.48 -14.49
C TYR A 212 0.85 -7.05 -13.30
N GLU A 213 1.41 -6.36 -12.31
CA GLU A 213 0.61 -5.95 -11.16
C GLU A 213 1.18 -4.68 -10.53
N LEU A 214 0.27 -3.76 -10.18
CA LEU A 214 0.59 -2.53 -9.49
C LEU A 214 0.24 -2.67 -8.02
N PHE A 215 1.23 -2.48 -7.16
CA PHE A 215 1.10 -2.49 -5.71
C PHE A 215 1.26 -1.09 -5.13
N GLY A 216 0.51 -0.80 -4.07
CA GLY A 216 0.72 0.38 -3.24
C GLY A 216 1.36 0.00 -1.91
N PHE A 217 2.64 0.30 -1.73
CA PHE A 217 3.35 0.09 -0.46
C PHE A 217 3.09 1.25 0.48
N ASP A 218 2.65 0.94 1.71
CA ASP A 218 2.39 1.92 2.76
C ASP A 218 3.54 1.85 3.76
N ILE A 219 4.38 2.88 3.79
CA ILE A 219 5.60 2.93 4.60
C ILE A 219 5.49 4.06 5.62
N LEU A 220 5.73 3.74 6.89
CA LEU A 220 5.95 4.73 7.94
C LEU A 220 7.46 4.89 8.18
N VAL A 221 7.91 6.10 8.47
CA VAL A 221 9.30 6.35 8.89
C VAL A 221 9.28 6.75 10.36
N ASP A 222 10.18 6.19 11.17
CA ASP A 222 10.33 6.59 12.58
C ASP A 222 11.30 7.77 12.75
N ALA A 223 11.38 8.31 13.97
CA ALA A 223 12.24 9.43 14.32
C ALA A 223 13.74 9.13 14.12
N GLN A 224 14.13 7.84 14.08
CA GLN A 224 15.47 7.37 13.79
C GLN A 224 15.70 7.17 12.27
N LEU A 225 14.75 7.62 11.44
CA LEU A 225 14.75 7.49 9.98
C LEU A 225 14.69 6.03 9.48
N LYS A 226 14.29 5.09 10.34
CA LYS A 226 14.07 3.70 9.92
C LYS A 226 12.69 3.56 9.27
N PRO A 227 12.62 2.99 8.06
CA PRO A 227 11.35 2.72 7.41
C PRO A 227 10.71 1.43 7.91
N TRP A 228 9.39 1.44 8.04
CA TRP A 228 8.54 0.36 8.51
C TRP A 228 7.41 0.11 7.50
N LEU A 229 7.32 -1.12 7.01
CA LEU A 229 6.23 -1.53 6.13
C LEU A 229 4.95 -1.75 6.95
N LEU A 230 3.90 -0.99 6.64
CA LEU A 230 2.60 -1.11 7.29
C LEU A 230 1.71 -2.15 6.62
N GLU A 231 1.58 -2.04 5.29
CA GLU A 231 0.80 -2.93 4.44
C GLU A 231 1.21 -2.78 2.96
N VAL A 232 0.84 -3.78 2.15
CA VAL A 232 0.93 -3.71 0.69
C VAL A 232 -0.49 -3.81 0.14
N ASN A 233 -0.93 -2.77 -0.54
CA ASN A 233 -2.27 -2.69 -1.10
C ASN A 233 -2.30 -3.30 -2.51
N LEU A 234 -3.19 -4.27 -2.69
CA LEU A 234 -3.64 -4.73 -4.00
C LEU A 234 -4.49 -3.63 -4.65
N SER A 235 -4.24 -3.31 -5.92
CA SER A 235 -5.03 -2.32 -6.67
C SER A 235 -5.15 -0.99 -5.90
N PRO A 236 -4.05 -0.26 -5.67
CA PRO A 236 -4.09 1.01 -4.95
C PRO A 236 -5.08 1.98 -5.60
N SER A 237 -5.79 2.77 -4.80
CA SER A 237 -6.79 3.71 -5.32
C SER A 237 -6.17 4.66 -6.36
N LEU A 238 -6.81 4.70 -7.53
CA LEU A 238 -6.51 5.61 -8.65
C LEU A 238 -7.51 6.77 -8.74
N SER A 239 -8.33 6.98 -7.71
CA SER A 239 -9.25 8.12 -7.65
C SER A 239 -8.47 9.43 -7.63
N CYS A 240 -8.91 10.42 -8.42
CA CYS A 240 -8.22 11.69 -8.59
C CYS A 240 -9.05 12.81 -7.99
N ASP A 241 -9.01 12.95 -6.67
CA ASP A 241 -9.79 13.97 -5.96
C ASP A 241 -9.06 15.32 -5.91
N ALA A 242 -7.81 15.38 -6.40
CA ALA A 242 -6.96 16.58 -6.48
C ALA A 242 -6.27 16.65 -7.85
N PRO A 243 -5.90 17.86 -8.32
CA PRO A 243 -5.05 18.01 -9.51
C PRO A 243 -3.72 17.23 -9.40
N LEU A 244 -3.13 17.21 -8.20
CA LEU A 244 -1.90 16.46 -7.92
C LEU A 244 -2.09 14.94 -8.09
N ASP A 245 -3.21 14.40 -7.59
CA ASP A 245 -3.54 12.98 -7.77
C ASP A 245 -3.65 12.63 -9.26
N SER A 246 -4.34 13.48 -10.03
CA SER A 246 -4.48 13.30 -11.47
C SER A 246 -3.13 13.29 -12.18
N LEU A 247 -2.26 14.24 -11.86
CA LEU A 247 -0.92 14.32 -12.46
C LEU A 247 -0.08 13.07 -12.21
N VAL A 248 0.02 12.65 -10.94
CA VAL A 248 0.85 11.51 -10.53
C VAL A 248 0.28 10.20 -11.08
N LYS A 249 -1.03 9.96 -10.89
CA LYS A 249 -1.68 8.69 -11.22
C LYS A 249 -1.86 8.49 -12.72
N THR A 250 -2.12 9.55 -13.48
CA THR A 250 -2.25 9.44 -14.95
C THR A 250 -0.92 9.00 -15.56
N ARG A 251 0.18 9.68 -15.20
CA ARG A 251 1.53 9.32 -15.65
C ARG A 251 1.92 7.91 -15.21
N LEU A 252 1.64 7.56 -13.95
CA LEU A 252 1.87 6.22 -13.42
C LEU A 252 1.19 5.14 -14.26
N ILE A 253 -0.07 5.34 -14.64
CA ILE A 253 -0.84 4.35 -15.41
C ILE A 253 -0.37 4.28 -16.87
N CYS A 254 -0.05 5.42 -17.48
CA CYS A 254 0.58 5.44 -18.81
C CYS A 254 1.89 4.63 -18.82
N ASP A 255 2.77 4.88 -17.86
CA ASP A 255 4.05 4.18 -17.73
C ASP A 255 3.85 2.70 -17.42
N LEU A 256 2.89 2.36 -16.56
CA LEU A 256 2.53 0.97 -16.27
C LEU A 256 2.09 0.21 -17.52
N PHE A 257 1.24 0.82 -18.35
CA PHE A 257 0.77 0.20 -19.59
C PHE A 257 1.89 0.04 -20.62
N ASN A 258 2.81 1.00 -20.69
CA ASN A 258 4.01 0.89 -21.50
C ASN A 258 4.89 -0.27 -21.02
N LEU A 259 5.16 -0.37 -19.71
CA LEU A 259 5.95 -1.46 -19.11
C LEU A 259 5.29 -2.83 -19.27
N ALA A 260 3.97 -2.90 -19.17
CA ALA A 260 3.20 -4.13 -19.36
C ALA A 260 3.03 -4.50 -20.85
N CYS A 261 3.51 -3.67 -21.76
CA CYS A 261 3.33 -3.82 -23.20
C CYS A 261 1.86 -4.09 -23.57
N VAL A 262 0.93 -3.29 -23.00
CA VAL A 262 -0.49 -3.42 -23.30
C VAL A 262 -0.70 -3.07 -24.78
N PRO A 263 -1.22 -3.99 -25.60
CA PRO A 263 -1.33 -3.75 -27.02
C PRO A 263 -2.37 -2.65 -27.29
N LEU A 264 -2.02 -1.72 -28.19
CA LEU A 264 -3.00 -0.81 -28.76
C LEU A 264 -3.91 -1.62 -29.69
N VAL A 265 -5.17 -1.74 -29.30
CA VAL A 265 -6.18 -2.41 -30.11
C VAL A 265 -6.85 -1.38 -30.99
N ASN A 266 -6.70 -1.51 -32.31
CA ASN A 266 -7.49 -0.73 -33.24
C ASN A 266 -8.95 -1.18 -33.14
N ARG A 267 -9.81 -0.32 -32.60
CA ARG A 267 -11.23 -0.61 -32.35
C ARG A 267 -11.97 -1.11 -33.60
N LYS A 268 -11.67 -0.52 -34.78
CA LYS A 268 -12.27 -0.92 -36.06
C LYS A 268 -11.89 -2.34 -36.44
N LEU A 269 -10.61 -2.71 -36.27
CA LEU A 269 -10.13 -4.07 -36.55
C LEU A 269 -10.61 -5.10 -35.51
N ALA A 270 -10.94 -4.64 -34.30
CA ALA A 270 -11.47 -5.49 -33.23
C ALA A 270 -13.00 -5.66 -33.29
N GLY A 271 -13.68 -5.06 -34.27
CA GLY A 271 -15.14 -5.09 -34.37
C GLY A 271 -15.84 -4.42 -33.18
N ILE A 272 -15.16 -3.49 -32.50
CA ILE A 272 -15.74 -2.70 -31.42
C ILE A 272 -16.32 -1.45 -32.04
N ASP A 273 -17.64 -1.41 -32.17
CA ASP A 273 -18.36 -0.24 -32.68
C ASP A 273 -18.00 0.99 -31.85
N SER A 274 -17.84 2.13 -32.52
CA SER A 274 -17.65 3.41 -31.87
C SER A 274 -18.81 3.62 -30.90
N LEU A 275 -18.49 3.81 -29.61
CA LEU A 275 -19.45 4.27 -28.61
C LEU A 275 -20.24 5.42 -29.23
N HIS A 276 -21.56 5.26 -29.33
CA HIS A 276 -22.45 6.33 -29.74
C HIS A 276 -22.03 7.58 -28.98
N THR A 277 -21.65 8.62 -29.71
CA THR A 277 -21.49 9.96 -29.16
C THR A 277 -22.74 10.24 -28.35
N PHE A 278 -22.59 10.45 -27.05
CA PHE A 278 -23.67 11.00 -26.24
C PHE A 278 -24.11 12.29 -26.94
N ASN A 279 -25.26 12.25 -27.60
CA ASN A 279 -25.85 13.42 -28.19
C ASN A 279 -26.19 14.36 -27.03
N GLU A 280 -25.46 15.47 -26.89
CA GLU A 280 -25.77 16.58 -25.99
C GLU A 280 -27.05 17.34 -26.38
N ASN A 281 -27.97 16.71 -27.13
CA ASN A 281 -29.17 17.36 -27.69
C ASN A 281 -30.50 16.84 -27.13
N GLU A 282 -30.50 16.18 -25.96
CA GLU A 282 -31.73 15.87 -25.23
C GLU A 282 -31.64 16.37 -23.78
N ASN A 283 -31.68 17.68 -23.60
CA ASN A 283 -32.32 18.33 -22.46
C ASN A 283 -32.59 19.79 -22.82
N GLY A 284 -33.49 19.98 -23.78
CA GLY A 284 -34.30 21.18 -23.82
C GLY A 284 -35.26 21.15 -22.63
N MET A 285 -34.82 21.63 -21.47
CA MET A 285 -35.70 22.29 -20.53
C MET A 285 -35.05 23.61 -20.12
N SER A 286 -35.62 24.67 -20.68
CA SER A 286 -35.50 26.05 -20.23
C SER A 286 -36.02 26.22 -18.81
N PHE A 287 -35.34 27.13 -18.09
CA PHE A 287 -35.53 27.65 -16.73
C PHE A 287 -34.76 26.94 -15.62
#